data_AF-A0A327H183-F1
#
_entry.id   AF-A0A327H183-F1
#
_cell.length_a   1.000
_cell.length_b   1.000
_cell.length_c   1.000
_cell.angle_alpha   90.00
_cell.angle_beta   90.00
_cell.angle_gamma   90.00
#
_symmetry.space_group_name_H-M   'P 1'
#
loop_
_entity.id
_entity.type
_entity.pdbx_description
1 polymer ?
#
loop_
_entity_poly.entity_id
_entity_poly.type
_entity_poly.pdbx_seq_one_letter_code
_entity_poly.pdbx_strand_id
1 'polypeptide(L)'
;TDGNKKELVERFLNTKLPHDGGETPDIDGGPAIESLTDIGTRVDSSQTPDASDVRQRISPPKIPEIDSISDTAIESESESQNESIMMTVDGFLNHDIERVQRPSYWPWAQQMPWIERDIAVKLKQAMGEAKEKRMGRARELLDEAGPHLGERTRLLFPVCRLLQALGRGDEVPKIIDGAEKLHPSDPAVADARYRLGV
;
A
#
# COMPACT_ATOMS: atom_id res chain seq x y z
N THR A 1 -48.86 -6.04 -6.79
CA THR A 1 -48.53 -5.68 -8.19
C THR A 1 -47.29 -6.46 -8.57
N ASP A 2 -47.50 -7.57 -9.27
CA ASP A 2 -46.44 -8.49 -9.70
C ASP A 2 -45.60 -7.80 -10.78
N GLY A 3 -44.45 -7.27 -10.38
CA GLY A 3 -43.50 -6.62 -11.28
C GLY A 3 -42.72 -7.69 -12.04
N ASN A 4 -43.21 -8.06 -13.21
CA ASN A 4 -42.58 -9.04 -14.07
C ASN A 4 -41.17 -8.56 -14.47
N LYS A 5 -40.13 -9.21 -13.94
CA LYS A 5 -38.71 -8.86 -14.15
C LYS A 5 -38.33 -8.69 -15.62
N LYS A 6 -39.06 -9.36 -16.52
CA LYS A 6 -38.88 -9.36 -17.97
C LYS A 6 -39.09 -7.97 -18.57
N GLU A 7 -40.07 -7.23 -18.07
CA GLU A 7 -40.36 -5.86 -18.50
C GLU A 7 -39.25 -4.88 -18.07
N LEU A 8 -38.52 -5.18 -16.99
CA LEU A 8 -37.41 -4.37 -16.52
C LEU A 8 -36.13 -4.59 -17.34
N VAL A 9 -35.96 -5.77 -17.93
CA VAL A 9 -34.83 -6.05 -18.81
C VAL A 9 -35.06 -5.46 -20.20
N GLU A 10 -36.28 -5.53 -20.73
CA GLU A 10 -36.61 -4.97 -22.05
C GLU A 10 -36.48 -3.45 -22.10
N ARG A 11 -36.91 -2.72 -21.06
CA ARG A 11 -36.72 -1.26 -21.00
C ARG A 11 -35.25 -0.83 -20.98
N PHE A 12 -34.36 -1.65 -20.41
CA PHE A 12 -32.92 -1.36 -20.39
C PHE A 12 -32.29 -1.58 -21.77
N LEU A 13 -32.69 -2.65 -22.46
CA LEU A 13 -32.19 -2.98 -23.79
C LEU A 13 -32.70 -2.04 -24.88
N ASN A 14 -33.91 -1.47 -24.72
CA ASN A 14 -34.51 -0.58 -25.71
C ASN A 14 -34.10 0.91 -25.55
N THR A 15 -33.18 1.23 -24.65
CA THR A 15 -32.61 2.58 -24.52
C THR A 15 -31.56 2.80 -25.62
N LYS A 16 -32.05 3.01 -26.84
CA LYS A 16 -31.30 3.47 -28.01
C LYS A 16 -30.89 4.94 -27.79
N LEU A 17 -29.58 5.19 -27.79
CA LEU A 17 -29.01 6.54 -27.93
C LEU A 17 -29.47 7.19 -29.24
N PRO A 18 -29.89 8.46 -29.25
CA PRO A 18 -29.99 9.21 -30.50
C PRO A 18 -28.57 9.53 -30.98
N HIS A 19 -28.24 8.95 -32.14
CA HIS A 19 -27.17 9.39 -33.01
C HIS A 19 -27.76 10.52 -33.86
N ASP A 20 -27.40 11.76 -33.57
CA ASP A 20 -27.68 12.91 -34.43
C ASP A 20 -26.33 13.56 -34.77
N GLY A 21 -26.10 13.72 -36.07
CA GLY A 21 -24.80 14.08 -36.65
C GLY A 21 -24.58 15.58 -36.83
N GLY A 22 -23.38 15.90 -37.30
CA GLY A 22 -22.91 17.26 -37.64
C GLY A 22 -22.29 17.95 -36.43
N GLU A 23 -21.14 18.59 -36.46
CA GLU A 23 -20.33 19.17 -37.52
C GLU A 23 -18.86 19.21 -37.04
N THR A 24 -17.92 19.00 -37.96
CA THR A 24 -16.52 19.37 -37.78
C THR A 24 -16.35 20.85 -38.11
N PRO A 25 -15.67 21.66 -37.27
CA PRO A 25 -15.05 22.87 -37.76
C PRO A 25 -13.55 22.64 -37.93
N ASP A 26 -13.15 22.66 -39.19
CA ASP A 26 -11.80 22.93 -39.67
C ASP A 26 -11.17 24.12 -38.94
N ILE A 27 -9.95 23.96 -38.43
CA ILE A 27 -9.10 25.06 -37.98
C ILE A 27 -7.87 25.10 -38.88
N ASP A 28 -7.96 25.91 -39.93
CA ASP A 28 -6.86 26.34 -40.76
C ASP A 28 -6.53 27.82 -40.43
N GLY A 29 -5.25 28.12 -40.23
CA GLY A 29 -4.65 29.42 -40.58
C GLY A 29 -4.70 30.61 -39.60
N GLY A 30 -3.61 30.81 -38.84
CA GLY A 30 -2.86 32.09 -38.84
C GLY A 30 -3.18 33.22 -37.84
N PRO A 31 -2.28 34.23 -37.69
CA PRO A 31 -1.87 34.85 -36.39
C PRO A 31 -2.17 36.36 -36.20
N ALA A 32 -2.21 36.86 -34.95
CA ALA A 32 -1.93 38.25 -34.50
C ALA A 32 -2.07 38.32 -32.95
N ILE A 33 -1.04 38.57 -32.12
CA ILE A 33 -0.32 39.80 -31.72
C ILE A 33 -1.16 40.93 -31.06
N GLU A 34 -0.64 41.39 -29.91
CA GLU A 34 -0.85 42.70 -29.22
C GLU A 34 -2.20 42.88 -28.47
N SER A 35 -2.33 43.53 -27.31
CA SER A 35 -1.53 44.58 -26.68
C SER A 35 -1.84 44.75 -25.18
N LEU A 36 -0.79 44.98 -24.40
CA LEU A 36 -0.61 45.85 -23.21
C LEU A 36 -1.84 46.54 -22.59
N THR A 37 -1.97 46.48 -21.26
CA THR A 37 -2.15 47.68 -20.42
C THR A 37 -1.68 47.45 -18.97
N ASP A 38 -0.73 48.29 -18.59
CA ASP A 38 -0.28 48.65 -17.24
C ASP A 38 -1.33 49.53 -16.57
N ILE A 39 -1.69 49.24 -15.31
CA ILE A 39 -2.15 50.27 -14.36
C ILE A 39 -1.76 49.83 -12.95
N GLY A 40 -0.64 50.37 -12.45
CA GLY A 40 -0.37 50.39 -11.01
C GLY A 40 -1.20 51.47 -10.31
N THR A 41 -1.58 51.27 -9.04
CA THR A 41 -1.53 52.32 -8.01
C THR A 41 -1.52 51.69 -6.61
N ARG A 42 -0.39 51.95 -5.96
CA ARG A 42 0.05 51.78 -4.58
C ARG A 42 -0.76 52.64 -3.60
N VAL A 43 -0.97 52.15 -2.37
CA VAL A 43 -0.83 52.76 -1.02
C VAL A 43 -1.85 52.10 -0.09
N ASP A 44 -1.63 51.84 1.19
CA ASP A 44 -0.49 51.84 2.10
C ASP A 44 -1.06 51.40 3.47
N SER A 45 -0.17 51.03 4.39
CA SER A 45 -0.36 50.97 5.83
C SER A 45 -1.06 49.75 6.41
N SER A 46 -0.61 49.15 7.51
CA SER A 46 0.58 49.34 8.36
C SER A 46 0.39 48.35 9.52
N GLN A 47 1.17 47.27 9.65
CA GLN A 47 1.63 46.78 10.97
C GLN A 47 2.60 45.58 10.85
N THR A 48 3.86 45.86 11.12
CA THR A 48 4.72 45.02 11.98
C THR A 48 5.07 45.95 13.17
N PRO A 49 5.40 45.51 14.40
CA PRO A 49 6.01 44.25 14.83
C PRO A 49 5.11 43.54 15.89
N ASP A 50 5.37 42.34 16.37
CA ASP A 50 6.21 42.14 17.56
C ASP A 50 6.22 40.64 17.88
N ALA A 51 7.35 40.19 18.39
CA ALA A 51 7.58 38.84 18.85
C ALA A 51 6.66 38.52 20.04
N SER A 52 6.11 37.31 20.08
CA SER A 52 6.12 36.46 21.29
C SER A 52 5.52 35.09 20.99
N ASP A 53 6.38 34.09 21.14
CA ASP A 53 6.12 32.76 21.66
C ASP A 53 4.71 32.57 22.26
N VAL A 54 3.85 31.83 21.55
CA VAL A 54 2.74 31.12 22.15
C VAL A 54 2.97 29.63 21.88
N ARG A 55 3.93 29.05 22.60
CA ARG A 55 3.78 27.64 22.99
C ARG A 55 2.49 27.57 23.77
N GLN A 56 1.44 26.97 23.19
CA GLN A 56 0.40 26.35 24.00
C GLN A 56 1.06 25.22 24.80
N ARG A 57 1.66 25.56 25.95
CA ARG A 57 1.85 24.62 27.05
C ARG A 57 0.46 24.26 27.52
N ILE A 58 -0.09 23.19 26.95
CA ILE A 58 -1.05 22.37 27.69
C ILE A 58 -0.38 21.99 29.01
N SER A 59 -0.88 22.57 30.10
CA SER A 59 -0.44 22.24 31.45
C SER A 59 -0.59 20.73 31.66
N PRO A 60 0.44 20.04 32.17
CA PRO A 60 0.29 18.65 32.57
C PRO A 60 -0.84 18.52 33.60
N PRO A 61 -1.64 17.43 33.56
CA PRO A 61 -2.64 17.18 34.59
C PRO A 61 -1.97 17.12 35.97
N LYS A 62 -2.59 17.77 36.95
CA LYS A 62 -2.10 17.86 38.33
C LYS A 62 -2.21 16.47 38.98
N ILE A 63 -1.06 15.81 39.15
CA ILE A 63 -0.95 14.55 39.88
C ILE A 63 -1.15 14.87 41.37
N PRO A 64 -2.00 14.13 42.12
CA PRO A 64 -2.10 14.28 43.57
C PRO A 64 -0.76 13.92 44.23
N GLU A 65 -0.33 14.76 45.19
CA GLU A 65 0.89 14.54 45.96
C GLU A 65 0.80 13.20 46.70
N ILE A 66 1.72 12.28 46.40
CA ILE A 66 1.87 11.06 47.19
C ILE A 66 2.59 11.44 48.48
N ASP A 67 1.91 11.22 49.59
CA ASP A 67 2.47 11.42 50.93
C ASP A 67 3.72 10.54 51.10
N SER A 68 4.74 11.12 51.70
CA SER A 68 6.02 10.46 51.96
C SER A 68 5.82 9.31 52.93
N ILE A 69 5.87 8.07 52.45
CA ILE A 69 6.01 6.91 53.33
C ILE A 69 7.49 6.71 53.68
N SER A 70 7.82 7.12 54.90
CA SER A 70 9.11 6.89 55.55
C SER A 70 9.47 5.41 55.63
N ASP A 71 10.77 5.13 55.52
CA ASP A 71 11.46 3.88 55.84
C ASP A 71 10.79 3.08 56.96
N THR A 72 10.35 1.86 56.66
CA THR A 72 10.26 0.81 57.67
C THR A 72 10.64 -0.51 57.03
N ALA A 73 11.86 -0.94 57.36
CA ALA A 73 12.40 -2.28 57.40
C ALA A 73 11.57 -3.38 56.71
N ILE A 74 12.01 -3.79 55.53
CA ILE A 74 11.78 -5.14 55.01
C ILE A 74 13.10 -5.89 55.18
N GLU A 75 13.30 -6.40 56.39
CA GLU A 75 14.33 -7.41 56.65
C GLU A 75 13.81 -8.74 56.09
N SER A 76 14.62 -9.34 55.21
CA SER A 76 14.82 -10.77 54.94
C SER A 76 13.59 -11.69 54.91
N GLU A 77 13.39 -12.56 53.92
CA GLU A 77 14.18 -13.78 53.79
C GLU A 77 13.87 -14.46 52.45
N SER A 78 14.91 -15.11 51.91
CA SER A 78 14.88 -16.26 50.99
C SER A 78 14.78 -15.99 49.49
N GLU A 79 15.97 -15.77 48.93
CA GLU A 79 16.46 -16.33 47.68
C GLU A 79 15.95 -17.75 47.35
N SER A 80 15.99 -18.05 46.04
CA SER A 80 15.92 -19.37 45.40
C SER A 80 14.60 -19.65 44.69
N GLN A 81 14.47 -19.16 43.45
CA GLN A 81 13.81 -19.85 42.32
C GLN A 81 14.00 -19.10 40.97
N ASN A 82 14.75 -17.98 40.93
CA ASN A 82 14.93 -17.13 39.76
C ASN A 82 16.06 -17.56 38.80
N GLU A 83 16.56 -18.79 38.88
CA GLU A 83 17.57 -19.31 37.92
C GLU A 83 17.01 -20.29 36.88
N SER A 84 15.74 -20.71 37.00
CA SER A 84 15.13 -21.69 36.07
C SER A 84 14.01 -21.12 35.18
N ILE A 85 14.03 -19.81 34.89
CA ILE A 85 13.05 -19.18 33.99
C ILE A 85 13.67 -18.89 32.59
N MET A 86 15.00 -18.87 32.47
CA MET A 86 15.68 -18.56 31.20
C MET A 86 15.82 -19.76 30.24
N MET A 87 15.46 -20.99 30.64
CA MET A 87 15.51 -22.17 29.74
C MET A 87 14.14 -22.53 29.13
N THR A 88 13.04 -21.90 29.58
CA THR A 88 11.68 -22.25 29.12
C THR A 88 11.17 -21.33 28.00
N VAL A 89 11.70 -20.10 27.91
CA VAL A 89 11.24 -19.11 26.92
C VAL A 89 11.73 -19.43 25.50
N ASP A 90 12.83 -20.17 25.36
CA ASP A 90 13.35 -20.60 24.05
C ASP A 90 12.37 -21.58 23.36
N GLY A 91 11.73 -22.48 24.11
CA GLY A 91 10.75 -23.42 23.57
C GLY A 91 9.45 -22.77 23.09
N PHE A 92 9.03 -21.66 23.71
CA PHE A 92 7.80 -20.94 23.33
C PHE A 92 8.02 -19.96 22.15
N LEU A 93 9.19 -19.35 22.03
CA LEU A 93 9.51 -18.49 20.88
C LEU A 93 9.87 -19.29 19.62
N ASN A 94 10.48 -20.48 19.76
CA ASN A 94 10.76 -21.33 18.61
C ASN A 94 9.49 -21.87 17.92
N HIS A 95 8.38 -22.00 18.67
CA HIS A 95 7.10 -22.43 18.11
C HIS A 95 6.40 -21.36 17.24
N ASP A 96 6.77 -20.08 17.39
CA ASP A 96 6.31 -18.98 16.52
C ASP A 96 7.23 -18.79 15.29
N ILE A 97 8.48 -19.29 15.32
CA ILE A 97 9.39 -19.30 14.16
C ILE A 97 9.07 -20.47 13.22
N GLU A 98 8.48 -21.54 13.75
CA GLU A 98 7.73 -22.55 13.00
C GLU A 98 6.30 -22.09 12.62
N ARG A 99 6.03 -20.78 12.53
CA ARG A 99 4.85 -20.25 11.83
C ARG A 99 4.84 -20.79 10.41
N VAL A 100 4.15 -21.92 10.25
CA VAL A 100 3.65 -22.55 9.03
C VAL A 100 4.42 -22.03 7.82
N GLN A 101 5.59 -22.63 7.53
CA GLN A 101 6.23 -22.46 6.22
C GLN A 101 5.28 -23.03 5.17
N ARG A 102 4.25 -22.26 4.83
CA ARG A 102 3.42 -22.57 3.69
C ARG A 102 4.34 -22.53 2.49
N PRO A 103 4.30 -23.55 1.63
CA PRO A 103 5.12 -23.57 0.45
C PRO A 103 4.79 -22.31 -0.37
N SER A 104 5.74 -21.38 -0.43
CA SER A 104 5.61 -20.14 -1.18
C SER A 104 6.57 -20.16 -2.35
N TYR A 105 6.06 -19.77 -3.51
CA TYR A 105 6.84 -19.61 -4.73
C TYR A 105 7.43 -18.18 -4.86
N TRP A 106 7.17 -17.29 -3.90
CA TRP A 106 7.70 -15.93 -3.90
C TRP A 106 9.13 -15.86 -3.37
N PRO A 107 9.93 -14.87 -3.80
CA PRO A 107 11.30 -14.71 -3.30
C PRO A 107 11.36 -14.10 -1.88
N TRP A 108 10.23 -13.63 -1.34
CA TRP A 108 10.13 -13.07 0.00
C TRP A 108 9.56 -14.09 0.99
N ALA A 109 10.11 -14.10 2.21
CA ALA A 109 9.53 -14.82 3.33
C ALA A 109 8.12 -14.29 3.61
N GLN A 110 7.11 -15.13 3.40
CA GLN A 110 5.72 -14.74 3.54
C GLN A 110 5.35 -14.51 5.01
N GLN A 111 4.65 -13.41 5.25
CA GLN A 111 4.11 -13.00 6.53
C GLN A 111 2.57 -12.96 6.44
N MET A 112 1.93 -12.21 7.34
CA MET A 112 0.48 -12.05 7.34
C MET A 112 0.01 -11.43 6.02
N PRO A 113 -0.83 -12.10 5.22
CA PRO A 113 -1.24 -11.57 3.93
C PRO A 113 -2.12 -10.34 4.10
N TRP A 114 -1.89 -9.32 3.28
CA TRP A 114 -2.75 -8.14 3.26
C TRP A 114 -4.05 -8.39 2.50
N ILE A 115 -5.02 -7.48 2.69
CA ILE A 115 -6.26 -7.47 1.92
C ILE A 115 -5.92 -7.16 0.46
N GLU A 116 -6.63 -7.79 -0.48
CA GLU A 116 -6.37 -7.66 -1.93
C GLU A 116 -6.38 -6.19 -2.40
N ARG A 117 -7.25 -5.36 -1.79
CA ARG A 117 -7.31 -3.92 -2.07
C ARG A 117 -6.01 -3.20 -1.73
N ASP A 118 -5.47 -3.42 -0.53
CA ASP A 118 -4.24 -2.77 -0.07
C ASP A 118 -3.02 -3.20 -0.89
N ILE A 119 -2.91 -4.50 -1.21
CA ILE A 119 -1.85 -4.99 -2.09
C ILE A 119 -1.97 -4.37 -3.48
N ALA A 120 -3.17 -4.32 -4.05
CA ALA A 120 -3.38 -3.72 -5.36
C ALA A 120 -3.02 -2.23 -5.37
N VAL A 121 -3.33 -1.49 -4.30
CA VAL A 121 -2.94 -0.07 -4.16
C VAL A 121 -1.43 0.06 -4.10
N LYS A 122 -0.74 -0.69 -3.23
CA LYS A 122 0.74 -0.64 -3.15
C LYS A 122 1.41 -1.07 -4.44
N LEU A 123 0.93 -2.13 -5.08
CA LEU A 123 1.51 -2.64 -6.31
C LEU A 123 1.32 -1.65 -7.48
N LYS A 124 0.14 -1.02 -7.59
CA LYS A 124 -0.09 0.06 -8.56
C LYS A 124 0.82 1.26 -8.30
N GLN A 125 0.99 1.63 -7.03
CA GLN A 125 1.90 2.70 -6.66
C GLN A 125 3.35 2.35 -7.06
N ALA A 126 3.82 1.15 -6.73
CA ALA A 126 5.15 0.67 -7.11
C ALA A 126 5.35 0.64 -8.62
N MET A 127 4.36 0.17 -9.39
CA MET A 127 4.40 0.20 -10.86
C MET A 127 4.40 1.64 -11.40
N GLY A 128 3.66 2.56 -10.78
CA GLY A 128 3.65 3.98 -11.12
C GLY A 128 5.03 4.62 -10.92
N GLU A 129 5.63 4.44 -9.75
CA GLU A 129 6.98 4.92 -9.45
C GLU A 129 8.03 4.31 -10.41
N ALA A 130 7.91 3.02 -10.73
CA ALA A 130 8.79 2.35 -11.70
C ALA A 130 8.66 2.98 -13.10
N LYS A 131 7.43 3.27 -13.52
CA LYS A 131 7.15 3.94 -14.81
C LYS A 131 7.69 5.36 -14.84
N GLU A 132 7.67 6.07 -13.71
CA GLU A 132 8.26 7.41 -13.55
C GLU A 132 9.79 7.41 -13.39
N LYS A 133 10.44 6.26 -13.64
CA LYS A 133 11.90 6.05 -13.49
C LYS A 133 12.41 6.21 -12.05
N ARG A 134 11.53 6.16 -11.05
CA ARG A 134 11.90 6.16 -9.62
C ARG A 134 12.05 4.73 -9.10
N MET A 135 13.04 4.02 -9.63
CA MET A 135 13.27 2.59 -9.33
C MET A 135 13.50 2.32 -7.84
N GLY A 136 14.14 3.25 -7.10
CA GLY A 136 14.35 3.11 -5.66
C GLY A 136 13.05 3.04 -4.86
N ARG A 137 12.10 3.96 -5.14
CA ARG A 137 10.78 3.98 -4.49
C ARG A 137 9.91 2.79 -4.89
N ALA A 138 9.95 2.43 -6.17
CA ALA A 138 9.24 1.25 -6.65
C ALA A 138 9.72 -0.04 -5.97
N ARG A 139 11.03 -0.16 -5.75
CA ARG A 139 11.61 -1.29 -5.03
C ARG A 139 11.21 -1.31 -3.56
N GLU A 140 11.29 -0.17 -2.87
CA GLU A 140 10.85 -0.04 -1.47
C GLU A 140 9.39 -0.49 -1.29
N LEU A 141 8.49 0.01 -2.13
CA LEU A 141 7.07 -0.37 -2.10
C LEU A 141 6.83 -1.85 -2.41
N LEU A 142 7.64 -2.44 -3.31
CA LEU A 142 7.55 -3.87 -3.62
C LEU A 142 8.11 -4.74 -2.48
N ASP A 143 9.24 -4.36 -1.89
CA ASP A 143 9.83 -5.07 -0.76
C ASP A 143 8.93 -4.98 0.48
N GLU A 144 8.16 -3.90 0.64
CA GLU A 144 7.10 -3.80 1.64
C GLU A 144 5.91 -4.71 1.33
N ALA A 145 5.47 -4.82 0.07
CA ALA A 145 4.31 -5.63 -0.31
C ALA A 145 4.64 -7.13 -0.44
N GLY A 146 5.88 -7.48 -0.76
CA GLY A 146 6.36 -8.83 -1.06
C GLY A 146 6.06 -9.89 0.02
N PRO A 147 6.32 -9.59 1.31
CA PRO A 147 5.98 -10.49 2.42
C PRO A 147 4.47 -10.71 2.58
N HIS A 148 3.62 -9.82 2.04
CA HIS A 148 2.18 -9.83 2.26
C HIS A 148 1.38 -10.34 1.06
N LEU A 149 2.03 -10.87 0.01
CA LEU A 149 1.41 -11.36 -1.21
C LEU A 149 0.53 -12.60 -0.97
N GLY A 150 0.95 -13.48 -0.07
CA GLY A 150 0.31 -14.76 0.23
C GLY A 150 0.34 -15.73 -0.96
N GLU A 151 -0.51 -16.75 -0.93
CA GLU A 151 -0.59 -17.81 -1.95
C GLU A 151 -1.47 -17.41 -3.16
N ARG A 152 -1.56 -16.11 -3.47
CA ARG A 152 -2.49 -15.59 -4.50
C ARG A 152 -1.85 -15.64 -5.89
N THR A 153 -2.36 -16.53 -6.74
CA THR A 153 -1.92 -16.68 -8.13
C THR A 153 -2.27 -15.47 -9.02
N ARG A 154 -3.37 -14.75 -8.71
CA ARG A 154 -3.78 -13.53 -9.44
C ARG A 154 -2.72 -12.42 -9.45
N LEU A 155 -1.84 -12.41 -8.45
CA LEU A 155 -0.78 -11.42 -8.31
C LEU A 155 0.51 -11.82 -9.05
N LEU A 156 0.61 -13.04 -9.58
CA LEU A 156 1.78 -13.52 -10.31
C LEU A 156 2.17 -12.59 -11.44
N PHE A 157 1.23 -12.32 -12.34
CA PHE A 157 1.49 -11.46 -13.48
C PHE A 157 1.96 -10.05 -13.09
N PRO A 158 1.21 -9.27 -12.29
CA PRO A 158 1.61 -7.89 -12.01
C PRO A 158 2.88 -7.79 -11.16
N VAL A 159 3.12 -8.73 -10.23
CA VAL A 159 4.35 -8.76 -9.42
C VAL A 159 5.56 -9.15 -10.27
N CYS A 160 5.47 -10.19 -11.09
CA CYS A 160 6.56 -10.61 -11.96
C CYS A 160 6.91 -9.54 -13.00
N ARG A 161 5.90 -8.86 -13.55
CA ARG A 161 6.13 -7.74 -14.48
C ARG A 161 6.82 -6.57 -13.79
N LEU A 162 6.48 -6.29 -12.54
CA LEU A 162 7.18 -5.28 -11.76
C LEU A 162 8.62 -5.71 -11.43
N LEU A 163 8.85 -6.97 -11.06
CA LEU A 163 10.19 -7.51 -10.84
C LEU A 163 11.08 -7.36 -12.08
N GLN A 164 10.55 -7.64 -13.28
CA GLN A 164 11.24 -7.39 -14.54
C GLN A 164 11.59 -5.91 -14.73
N ALA A 165 10.64 -5.01 -14.46
CA ALA A 165 10.87 -3.56 -14.56
C ALA A 165 11.95 -3.05 -13.60
N LEU A 166 12.13 -3.72 -12.45
CA LEU A 166 13.15 -3.39 -11.45
C LEU A 166 14.50 -4.08 -11.72
N GLY A 167 14.64 -4.83 -12.82
CA GLY A 167 15.87 -5.56 -13.15
C GLY A 167 16.07 -6.86 -12.37
N ARG A 168 15.02 -7.37 -11.70
CA ARG A 168 14.99 -8.67 -10.99
C ARG A 168 14.22 -9.73 -11.79
N GLY A 169 14.40 -9.73 -13.11
CA GLY A 169 13.68 -10.62 -14.03
C GLY A 169 14.07 -12.10 -13.89
N ASP A 170 15.28 -12.39 -13.42
CA ASP A 170 15.83 -13.75 -13.30
C ASP A 170 15.09 -14.65 -12.30
N GLU A 171 14.39 -14.04 -11.34
CA GLU A 171 13.59 -14.76 -10.34
C GLU A 171 12.23 -15.19 -10.91
N VAL A 172 11.72 -14.50 -11.93
CA VAL A 172 10.39 -14.75 -12.54
C VAL A 172 10.18 -16.20 -12.99
N PRO A 173 11.07 -16.83 -13.78
CA PRO A 173 10.86 -18.21 -14.21
C PRO A 173 10.77 -19.18 -13.01
N LYS A 174 11.54 -18.93 -11.94
CA LYS A 174 11.50 -19.76 -10.71
C LYS A 174 10.18 -19.59 -9.96
N ILE A 175 9.68 -18.36 -9.90
CA ILE A 175 8.39 -18.03 -9.28
C ILE A 175 7.25 -18.72 -10.04
N ILE A 176 7.26 -18.66 -11.37
CA ILE A 176 6.22 -19.29 -12.21
C ILE A 176 6.27 -20.82 -12.11
N ASP A 177 7.45 -21.42 -12.19
CA ASP A 177 7.61 -22.87 -12.02
C ASP A 177 7.16 -23.35 -10.63
N GLY A 178 7.49 -22.59 -9.58
CA GLY A 178 6.99 -22.85 -8.22
C GLY A 178 5.47 -22.74 -8.12
N ALA A 179 4.87 -21.74 -8.78
CA ALA A 179 3.43 -21.56 -8.81
C ALA A 179 2.70 -22.65 -9.62
N GLU A 180 3.27 -23.12 -10.74
CA GLU A 180 2.72 -24.24 -11.52
C GLU A 180 2.72 -25.54 -10.72
N LYS A 181 3.76 -25.78 -9.90
CA LYS A 181 3.83 -26.95 -9.02
C LYS A 181 2.76 -26.92 -7.92
N LEU A 182 2.49 -25.74 -7.36
CA LEU A 182 1.52 -25.57 -6.27
C LEU A 182 0.07 -25.46 -6.77
N HIS A 183 -0.13 -24.84 -7.92
CA HIS A 183 -1.44 -24.56 -8.51
C HIS A 183 -1.48 -24.89 -10.01
N PRO A 184 -1.36 -26.18 -10.40
CA PRO A 184 -1.28 -26.58 -11.81
C PRO A 184 -2.59 -26.37 -12.60
N SER A 185 -3.72 -26.25 -11.91
CA SER A 185 -5.04 -26.05 -12.54
C SER A 185 -5.50 -24.59 -12.53
N ASP A 186 -4.70 -23.67 -12.02
CA ASP A 186 -5.12 -22.27 -11.89
C ASP A 186 -4.84 -21.48 -13.18
N PRO A 187 -5.88 -20.85 -13.77
CA PRO A 187 -5.73 -20.13 -15.04
C PRO A 187 -4.84 -18.89 -14.91
N ALA A 188 -4.67 -18.30 -13.72
CA ALA A 188 -3.84 -17.12 -13.55
C ALA A 188 -2.34 -17.45 -13.69
N VAL A 189 -1.93 -18.67 -13.35
CA VAL A 189 -0.55 -19.15 -13.54
C VAL A 189 -0.25 -19.30 -15.03
N ALA A 190 -1.15 -19.94 -15.78
CA ALA A 190 -1.04 -20.10 -17.23
C ALA A 190 -1.04 -18.74 -17.97
N ASP A 191 -1.92 -17.82 -17.58
CA ASP A 191 -1.96 -16.45 -18.12
C ASP A 191 -0.66 -15.69 -17.82
N ALA A 192 -0.16 -15.77 -16.59
CA ALA A 192 1.09 -15.14 -16.21
C ALA A 192 2.27 -15.67 -17.03
N ARG A 193 2.37 -17.00 -17.19
CA ARG A 193 3.39 -17.64 -18.01
C ARG A 193 3.35 -17.15 -19.46
N TYR A 194 2.17 -17.20 -20.08
CA TYR A 194 1.96 -16.74 -21.46
C TYR A 194 2.35 -15.26 -21.63
N ARG A 195 1.95 -14.39 -20.71
CA ARG A 195 2.18 -12.95 -20.82
C ARG A 195 3.61 -12.53 -20.50
N LEU A 196 4.33 -13.30 -19.68
CA LEU A 196 5.73 -13.07 -19.34
C LEU A 196 6.68 -13.72 -20.34
N GLY A 197 6.19 -14.63 -21.19
CA GLY A 197 6.98 -15.29 -22.24
C GLY A 197 8.02 -16.26 -21.68
N VAL A 198 7.72 -16.89 -20.54
CA VAL A 198 8.59 -17.84 -19.84
C VAL A 198 8.18 -19.29 -20.06
#